data_AF-A0A7R9WQN1-F1
#
_entry.id   AF-A0A7R9WQN1-F1
#
_cell.length_a   1.000
_cell.length_b   1.000
_cell.length_c   1.000
_cell.angle_alpha   90.00
_cell.angle_beta   90.00
_cell.angle_gamma   90.00
#
_symmetry.space_group_name_H-M   'P 1'
#
loop_
_entity.id
_entity.type
_entity.pdbx_description
1 polymer ?
#
loop_
_entity_poly.entity_id
_entity_poly.type
_entity_poly.pdbx_seq_one_letter_code
_entity_poly.pdbx_strand_id
1 'polypeptide(L)'
;FMFSGGMDSFNLVAPKSECGSTNLYQQYSDIRGSAALPQSDLLTINASNQPCERFGVNKAFPLAQTLYNSNEAMFFANIGVLDEPVTKEDWKLKTRTLLFAHNIQQEEVQRLDIEKELSESGVGGRMLDVLKGLGYRTSANMIGGNARAVTGSPKDGNPVTQLPRTNPDTFNRMPEVEEMDGLLRSMNSVGQPGSSLFADIWSAELVKGINDTRFMKDIYDDYQVDGFKEGRLNDAFKSIAKWIKSRGDRDVEREVIFVEHGGYDHHAVTTTNNINTKLAEVNDALNRSWPK
;
A
#
# COMPACT_ATOMS: atom_id res chain seq x y z
N PHE A 1 1.95 -1.93 1.89
CA PHE A 1 0.51 -2.26 1.78
C PHE A 1 -0.25 -1.38 2.76
N MET A 2 -1.28 -0.65 2.32
CA MET A 2 -2.02 0.32 3.14
C MET A 2 -3.54 0.07 3.05
N PHE A 3 -4.22 0.13 4.19
CA PHE A 3 -5.68 0.10 4.29
C PHE A 3 -6.25 1.53 4.18
N SER A 4 -6.75 1.92 3.00
CA SER A 4 -7.19 3.28 2.74
C SER A 4 -8.64 3.55 3.15
N GLY A 5 -8.87 4.71 3.77
CA GLY A 5 -10.15 5.12 4.31
C GLY A 5 -10.26 5.11 5.84
N GLY A 6 -9.16 4.93 6.57
CA GLY A 6 -9.17 5.02 8.04
C GLY A 6 -9.71 3.76 8.71
N MET A 7 -9.01 2.64 8.47
CA MET A 7 -9.28 1.36 9.12
C MET A 7 -9.52 1.52 10.62
N ASP A 8 -10.71 1.12 11.07
CA ASP A 8 -11.03 0.96 12.47
C ASP A 8 -10.25 -0.24 13.03
N SER A 9 -9.00 0.00 13.42
CA SER A 9 -8.05 -1.04 13.84
C SER A 9 -8.47 -1.77 15.12
N PHE A 10 -9.40 -1.19 15.90
CA PHE A 10 -10.05 -1.85 17.03
C PHE A 10 -11.01 -2.98 16.60
N ASN A 11 -11.29 -3.11 15.30
CA ASN A 11 -11.94 -4.28 14.69
C ASN A 11 -10.94 -5.23 14.01
N LEU A 12 -9.62 -5.02 14.16
CA LEU A 12 -8.58 -5.95 13.71
C LEU A 12 -7.97 -6.72 14.89
N VAL A 13 -7.51 -5.99 15.91
CA VAL A 13 -6.92 -6.57 17.13
C VAL A 13 -7.56 -5.94 18.36
N ALA A 14 -7.98 -6.77 19.31
CA ALA A 14 -8.61 -6.36 20.56
C ALA A 14 -8.12 -7.25 21.72
N PRO A 15 -8.16 -6.77 22.99
CA PRO A 15 -7.91 -7.63 24.14
C PRO A 15 -8.97 -8.73 24.23
N LYS A 16 -8.61 -9.90 24.77
CA LYS A 16 -9.59 -10.93 25.20
C LYS A 16 -9.82 -10.84 26.72
N SER A 17 -10.58 -11.77 27.26
CA SER A 17 -10.71 -11.96 28.71
C SER A 17 -9.35 -12.27 29.36
N GLU A 18 -9.27 -12.11 30.69
CA GLU A 18 -8.13 -12.53 31.52
C GLU A 18 -6.88 -11.62 31.46
N CYS A 19 -7.07 -10.33 31.17
CA CYS A 19 -6.00 -9.33 31.21
C CYS A 19 -5.64 -8.87 32.65
N GLY A 20 -5.17 -9.80 33.50
CA GLY A 20 -4.80 -9.49 34.88
C GLY A 20 -5.99 -9.03 35.74
N SER A 21 -5.81 -7.99 36.57
CA SER A 21 -6.84 -7.46 37.48
C SER A 21 -7.93 -6.64 36.80
N THR A 22 -7.79 -6.33 35.52
CA THR A 22 -8.71 -5.47 34.77
C THR A 22 -9.32 -6.24 33.61
N ASN A 23 -10.64 -6.27 33.52
CA ASN A 23 -11.31 -6.86 32.36
C ASN A 23 -11.23 -5.89 31.16
N LEU A 24 -10.09 -5.90 30.46
CA LEU A 24 -9.86 -5.00 29.31
C LEU A 24 -10.80 -5.29 28.14
N TYR A 25 -11.24 -6.54 27.95
CA TYR A 25 -12.30 -6.84 26.97
C TYR A 25 -13.61 -6.16 27.33
N GLN A 26 -14.01 -6.17 28.62
CA GLN A 26 -15.23 -5.47 29.05
C GLN A 26 -15.11 -3.96 28.80
N GLN A 27 -13.97 -3.35 29.16
CA GLN A 27 -13.74 -1.92 28.88
C GLN A 27 -13.80 -1.61 27.38
N TYR A 28 -13.16 -2.44 26.55
CA TYR A 28 -13.26 -2.36 25.10
C TYR A 28 -14.72 -2.43 24.64
N SER A 29 -15.47 -3.42 25.13
CA SER A 29 -16.87 -3.63 24.77
C SER A 29 -17.75 -2.46 25.19
N ASP A 30 -17.55 -1.90 26.39
CA ASP A 30 -18.33 -0.80 26.93
C ASP A 30 -18.10 0.50 26.13
N ILE A 31 -16.84 0.79 25.78
CA ILE A 31 -16.48 1.98 24.99
C ILE A 31 -16.98 1.86 23.55
N ARG A 32 -16.89 0.66 22.96
CA ARG A 32 -17.22 0.41 21.56
C ARG A 32 -18.72 0.18 21.31
N GLY A 33 -19.47 -0.26 22.33
CA GLY A 33 -20.89 -0.56 22.22
C GLY A 33 -21.17 -1.58 21.12
N SER A 34 -22.08 -1.24 20.20
CA SER A 34 -22.46 -2.12 19.08
C SER A 34 -21.35 -2.39 18.07
N ALA A 35 -20.26 -1.61 18.10
CA ALA A 35 -19.09 -1.81 17.23
C ALA A 35 -18.03 -2.72 17.85
N ALA A 36 -18.25 -3.28 19.03
CA ALA A 36 -17.35 -4.23 19.67
C ALA A 36 -17.41 -5.60 18.98
N LEU A 37 -16.25 -6.21 18.73
CA LEU A 37 -16.20 -7.59 18.25
C LEU A 37 -16.55 -8.56 19.39
N PRO A 38 -17.48 -9.52 19.17
CA PRO A 38 -17.68 -10.62 20.11
C PRO A 38 -16.40 -11.43 20.32
N GLN A 39 -16.16 -11.96 21.52
CA GLN A 39 -14.97 -12.81 21.77
C GLN A 39 -14.91 -14.05 20.87
N SER A 40 -16.05 -14.57 20.42
CA SER A 40 -16.13 -15.69 19.46
C SER A 40 -15.61 -15.32 18.07
N ASP A 41 -15.52 -14.03 17.77
CA ASP A 41 -15.02 -13.49 16.50
C ASP A 41 -13.53 -13.11 16.57
N LEU A 42 -12.89 -13.42 17.69
CA LEU A 42 -11.50 -13.11 17.99
C LEU A 42 -10.65 -14.38 18.11
N LEU A 43 -9.78 -14.60 17.13
CA LEU A 43 -8.77 -15.66 17.13
C LEU A 43 -7.64 -15.32 18.10
N THR A 44 -7.44 -16.14 19.12
CA THR A 44 -6.51 -15.84 20.23
C THR A 44 -5.05 -15.75 19.77
N ILE A 45 -4.36 -14.71 20.22
CA ILE A 45 -2.89 -14.60 20.19
C ILE A 45 -2.39 -14.33 21.61
N ASN A 46 -1.23 -14.88 21.97
CA ASN A 46 -0.62 -14.67 23.28
C ASN A 46 0.49 -13.64 23.18
N ALA A 47 0.48 -12.64 24.05
CA ALA A 47 1.50 -11.61 24.14
C ALA A 47 2.18 -11.64 25.51
N SER A 48 3.46 -11.31 25.55
CA SER A 48 4.24 -11.19 26.79
C SER A 48 4.59 -9.74 27.08
N ASN A 49 4.67 -9.36 28.36
CA ASN A 49 5.05 -8.01 28.81
C ASN A 49 4.11 -6.90 28.27
N GLN A 50 2.81 -7.18 28.21
CA GLN A 50 1.79 -6.25 27.76
C GLN A 50 0.70 -6.10 28.84
N PRO A 51 -0.10 -5.01 28.81
CA PRO A 51 -1.24 -4.84 29.73
C PRO A 51 -2.27 -5.98 29.69
N CYS A 52 -2.30 -6.74 28.59
CA CYS A 52 -3.00 -8.01 28.49
C CYS A 52 -2.06 -9.09 27.97
N GLU A 53 -2.17 -10.31 28.49
CA GLU A 53 -1.42 -11.46 27.95
C GLU A 53 -2.14 -12.16 26.80
N ARG A 54 -3.45 -11.90 26.63
CA ARG A 54 -4.30 -12.53 25.62
C ARG A 54 -5.01 -11.49 24.78
N PHE A 55 -4.62 -11.39 23.52
CA PHE A 55 -5.32 -10.60 22.52
C PHE A 55 -6.05 -11.51 21.53
N GLY A 56 -6.85 -10.90 20.67
CA GLY A 56 -7.58 -11.54 19.62
C GLY A 56 -7.42 -10.81 18.31
N VAL A 57 -7.17 -11.56 17.24
CA VAL A 57 -7.22 -11.07 15.85
C VAL A 57 -8.61 -11.38 15.28
N ASN A 58 -9.20 -10.46 14.52
CA ASN A 58 -10.47 -10.69 13.85
C ASN A 58 -10.45 -11.97 13.00
N LYS A 59 -11.46 -12.84 13.17
CA LYS A 59 -11.57 -14.14 12.50
C LYS A 59 -11.62 -14.10 10.97
N ALA A 60 -11.91 -12.95 10.38
CA ALA A 60 -11.86 -12.76 8.94
C ALA A 60 -10.42 -12.63 8.39
N PHE A 61 -9.42 -12.48 9.26
CA PHE A 61 -8.00 -12.43 8.89
C PHE A 61 -7.14 -13.50 9.62
N PRO A 62 -7.44 -14.80 9.46
CA PRO A 62 -6.74 -15.87 10.17
C PRO A 62 -5.24 -15.96 9.84
N LEU A 63 -4.81 -15.51 8.65
CA LEU A 63 -3.40 -15.45 8.31
C LEU A 63 -2.60 -14.55 9.26
N ALA A 64 -3.16 -13.42 9.69
CA ALA A 64 -2.45 -12.52 10.62
C ALA A 64 -2.20 -13.19 11.98
N GLN A 65 -3.14 -14.00 12.49
CA GLN A 65 -2.93 -14.83 13.67
C GLN A 65 -1.84 -15.89 13.44
N THR A 66 -1.87 -16.55 12.26
CA THR A 66 -0.90 -17.58 11.88
C THR A 66 0.52 -17.01 11.83
N LEU A 67 0.71 -15.86 11.18
CA LEU A 67 2.00 -15.18 11.07
C LEU A 67 2.49 -14.72 12.45
N TYR A 68 1.60 -14.16 13.28
CA TYR A 68 1.97 -13.76 14.64
C TYR A 68 2.45 -14.94 15.47
N ASN A 69 1.69 -16.05 15.49
CA ASN A 69 2.06 -17.25 16.23
C ASN A 69 3.34 -17.92 15.69
N SER A 70 3.70 -17.65 14.44
CA SER A 70 4.93 -18.15 13.80
C SER A 70 6.12 -17.19 13.97
N ASN A 71 5.97 -16.10 14.73
CA ASN A 71 6.95 -15.01 14.87
C ASN A 71 7.32 -14.31 13.55
N GLU A 72 6.42 -14.34 12.57
CA GLU A 72 6.57 -13.67 11.27
C GLU A 72 5.78 -12.36 11.17
N ALA A 73 4.97 -12.04 12.19
CA ALA A 73 4.27 -10.77 12.30
C ALA A 73 4.26 -10.26 13.75
N MET A 74 4.18 -8.94 13.89
CA MET A 74 3.97 -8.26 15.17
C MET A 74 2.97 -7.11 14.99
N PHE A 75 2.31 -6.73 16.08
CA PHE A 75 1.37 -5.61 16.09
C PHE A 75 1.95 -4.45 16.89
N PHE A 76 1.93 -3.25 16.30
CA PHE A 76 2.14 -2.00 17.01
C PHE A 76 0.77 -1.38 17.25
N ALA A 77 0.27 -1.52 18.48
CA ALA A 77 -1.00 -0.92 18.89
C ALA A 77 -0.78 0.51 19.41
N ASN A 78 -1.86 1.30 19.42
CA ASN A 78 -1.86 2.68 19.92
C ASN A 78 -0.82 3.60 19.26
N ILE A 79 -0.64 3.42 17.94
CA ILE A 79 0.17 4.30 17.09
C ILE A 79 -0.75 5.24 16.30
N GLY A 80 -0.28 6.45 16.05
CA GLY A 80 -0.97 7.47 15.29
C GLY A 80 -0.05 8.65 15.01
N VAL A 81 -0.47 9.54 14.11
CA VAL A 81 0.31 10.74 13.78
C VAL A 81 0.09 11.79 14.86
N LEU A 82 1.18 12.29 15.43
CA LEU A 82 1.20 13.43 16.35
C LEU A 82 2.38 14.32 15.96
N ASP A 83 2.15 15.63 15.86
CA ASP A 83 3.22 16.61 15.62
C ASP A 83 4.13 16.74 16.86
N GLU A 84 3.52 16.74 18.04
CA GLU A 84 4.19 16.78 19.34
C GLU A 84 3.35 16.06 20.42
N PRO A 85 3.89 15.81 21.63
CA PRO A 85 3.08 15.29 22.74
C PRO A 85 1.94 16.24 23.14
N VAL A 86 0.72 15.71 23.21
CA VAL A 86 -0.52 16.47 23.52
C VAL A 86 -1.35 15.79 24.62
N THR A 87 -2.26 16.56 25.24
CA THR A 87 -3.28 16.08 26.17
C THR A 87 -4.69 16.19 25.57
N LYS A 88 -5.70 15.64 26.25
CA LYS A 88 -7.11 15.76 25.80
C LYS A 88 -7.60 17.20 25.78
N GLU A 89 -7.01 18.05 26.60
CA GLU A 89 -7.38 19.45 26.78
C GLU A 89 -6.72 20.36 25.72
N ASP A 90 -5.51 20.03 25.27
CA ASP A 90 -4.70 20.92 24.43
C ASP A 90 -4.46 20.44 22.98
N TRP A 91 -4.85 19.20 22.63
CA TRP A 91 -4.56 18.64 21.30
C TRP A 91 -5.03 19.52 20.13
N LYS A 92 -6.17 20.20 20.27
CA LYS A 92 -6.70 21.10 19.22
C LYS A 92 -5.79 22.29 18.94
N LEU A 93 -5.06 22.75 19.94
CA LEU A 93 -4.17 23.91 19.84
C LEU A 93 -2.78 23.51 19.35
N LYS A 94 -2.32 22.32 19.74
CA LYS A 94 -0.97 21.84 19.49
C LYS A 94 -0.83 20.98 18.24
N THR A 95 -1.91 20.35 17.79
CA THR A 95 -1.87 19.50 16.60
C THR A 95 -2.11 20.34 15.36
N ARG A 96 -1.11 20.39 14.47
CA ARG A 96 -1.19 20.99 13.14
C ARG A 96 -1.79 20.01 12.14
N THR A 97 -1.52 18.72 12.30
CA THR A 97 -2.15 17.72 11.45
C THR A 97 -3.66 17.66 11.71
N LEU A 98 -4.44 17.46 10.65
CA LEU A 98 -5.89 17.31 10.80
C LEU A 98 -6.20 15.89 11.31
N LEU A 99 -6.22 15.75 12.64
CA LEU A 99 -6.78 14.56 13.28
C LEU A 99 -8.21 14.37 12.80
N PHE A 100 -8.64 13.11 12.66
CA PHE A 100 -9.98 12.71 12.18
C PHE A 100 -10.25 12.93 10.68
N ALA A 101 -9.29 13.46 9.91
CA ALA A 101 -9.41 13.53 8.44
C ALA A 101 -8.68 12.36 7.78
N HIS A 102 -9.41 11.39 7.23
CA HIS A 102 -8.83 10.19 6.62
C HIS A 102 -7.78 10.51 5.56
N ASN A 103 -8.07 11.43 4.65
CA ASN A 103 -7.16 11.81 3.57
C ASN A 103 -5.84 12.39 4.10
N ILE A 104 -5.91 13.29 5.09
CA ILE A 104 -4.73 13.92 5.67
C ILE A 104 -3.91 12.91 6.46
N GLN A 105 -4.54 12.12 7.33
CA GLN A 105 -3.84 11.08 8.11
C GLN A 105 -3.13 10.05 7.21
N GLN A 106 -3.75 9.64 6.12
CA GLN A 106 -3.12 8.73 5.16
C GLN A 106 -1.93 9.39 4.45
N GLU A 107 -2.04 10.66 4.11
CA GLU A 107 -0.94 11.42 3.51
C GLU A 107 0.25 11.56 4.48
N GLU A 108 0.00 11.89 5.75
CA GLU A 108 1.04 12.01 6.77
C GLU A 108 1.76 10.69 7.04
N VAL A 109 1.04 9.56 7.14
CA VAL A 109 1.67 8.25 7.37
C VAL A 109 2.52 7.80 6.18
N GLN A 110 2.13 8.16 4.95
CA GLN A 110 2.95 7.86 3.78
C GLN A 110 4.22 8.72 3.71
N ARG A 111 4.13 9.97 4.18
CA ARG A 111 5.23 10.94 4.13
C ARG A 111 6.19 10.77 5.29
N LEU A 112 5.70 10.65 6.52
CA LEU A 112 6.47 10.78 7.76
C LEU A 112 7.40 12.00 7.74
N ASP A 113 6.83 13.15 7.40
CA ASP A 113 7.52 14.44 7.24
C ASP A 113 6.61 15.56 7.73
N ILE A 114 6.35 15.54 9.04
CA ILE A 114 5.32 16.36 9.68
C ILE A 114 5.62 17.86 9.61
N GLU A 115 6.91 18.20 9.62
CA GLU A 115 7.40 19.58 9.47
C GLU A 115 7.56 20.01 8.00
N LYS A 116 7.26 19.11 7.05
CA LYS A 116 7.31 19.33 5.60
C LYS A 116 8.68 19.80 5.11
N GLU A 117 9.74 19.24 5.67
CA GLU A 117 11.12 19.60 5.35
C GLU A 117 11.64 18.87 4.09
N LEU A 118 10.99 17.76 3.70
CA LEU A 118 11.54 16.77 2.76
C LEU A 118 10.84 16.75 1.39
N SER A 119 10.60 17.93 0.81
CA SER A 119 10.19 18.13 -0.60
C SER A 119 9.06 17.21 -1.08
N GLU A 120 8.00 17.04 -0.27
CA GLU A 120 6.80 16.25 -0.61
C GLU A 120 7.07 14.75 -0.90
N SER A 121 8.23 14.23 -0.47
CA SER A 121 8.63 12.82 -0.63
C SER A 121 7.97 11.88 0.39
N GLY A 122 7.91 10.59 0.07
CA GLY A 122 7.45 9.53 0.95
C GLY A 122 8.56 8.75 1.62
N VAL A 123 8.23 8.07 2.72
CA VAL A 123 9.20 7.28 3.50
C VAL A 123 9.90 6.22 2.66
N GLY A 124 9.17 5.48 1.82
CA GLY A 124 9.71 4.43 0.95
C GLY A 124 10.57 4.99 -0.18
N GLY A 125 10.19 6.14 -0.74
CA GLY A 125 11.01 6.85 -1.73
C GLY A 125 12.35 7.29 -1.15
N ARG A 126 12.33 7.92 0.03
CA ARG A 126 13.57 8.32 0.73
C ARG A 126 14.45 7.13 1.11
N MET A 127 13.86 6.00 1.49
CA MET A 127 14.62 4.75 1.71
C MET A 127 15.33 4.29 0.44
N LEU A 128 14.67 4.37 -0.72
CA LEU A 128 15.29 4.05 -2.00
C LEU A 128 16.38 5.05 -2.39
N ASP A 129 16.20 6.35 -2.12
CA ASP A 129 17.23 7.36 -2.39
C ASP A 129 18.52 7.06 -1.61
N VAL A 130 18.39 6.71 -0.32
CA VAL A 130 19.53 6.29 0.50
C VAL A 130 20.20 5.03 -0.07
N LEU A 131 19.42 4.01 -0.44
CA LEU A 131 19.96 2.76 -1.01
C LEU A 131 20.66 3.01 -2.35
N LYS A 132 20.12 3.87 -3.20
CA LYS A 132 20.75 4.28 -4.45
C LYS A 132 22.08 5.00 -4.22
N GLY A 133 22.13 5.89 -3.22
CA GLY A 133 23.37 6.54 -2.79
C GLY A 133 24.45 5.57 -2.29
N LEU A 134 24.04 4.40 -1.79
CA LEU A 134 24.94 3.30 -1.43
C LEU A 134 25.34 2.40 -2.62
N GLY A 135 24.90 2.73 -3.83
CA GLY A 135 25.24 2.01 -5.06
C GLY A 135 24.27 0.87 -5.43
N TYR A 136 23.15 0.71 -4.72
CA TYR A 136 22.15 -0.29 -5.10
C TYR A 136 21.29 0.16 -6.28
N ARG A 137 20.90 -0.80 -7.12
CA ARG A 137 19.91 -0.57 -8.17
C ARG A 137 18.50 -0.66 -7.60
N THR A 138 17.84 0.50 -7.53
CA THR A 138 16.58 0.69 -6.81
C THR A 138 15.39 0.83 -7.75
N SER A 139 14.21 0.37 -7.32
CA SER A 139 12.95 0.57 -8.05
C SER A 139 11.80 0.95 -7.12
N ALA A 140 11.07 2.02 -7.48
CA ALA A 140 9.87 2.46 -6.80
C ALA A 140 8.64 2.09 -7.63
N ASN A 141 7.68 1.40 -7.02
CA ASN A 141 6.52 0.91 -7.75
C ASN A 141 5.24 1.12 -6.94
N MET A 142 4.13 1.22 -7.66
CA MET A 142 2.81 1.30 -7.04
C MET A 142 1.77 0.53 -7.85
N ILE A 143 0.72 0.08 -7.16
CA ILE A 143 -0.45 -0.53 -7.80
C ILE A 143 -1.74 0.14 -7.33
N GLY A 144 -2.18 1.07 -8.15
CA GLY A 144 -3.36 1.91 -7.92
C GLY A 144 -3.17 2.97 -6.82
N GLY A 145 -4.07 3.97 -6.84
CA GLY A 145 -4.07 5.07 -5.87
C GLY A 145 -2.96 6.09 -6.10
N ASN A 146 -2.76 6.95 -5.10
CA ASN A 146 -1.64 7.90 -5.03
C ASN A 146 -0.56 7.30 -4.13
N ALA A 147 0.64 7.06 -4.67
CA ALA A 147 1.72 6.44 -3.93
C ALA A 147 2.76 7.44 -3.45
N ARG A 148 2.32 8.44 -2.66
CA ARG A 148 3.27 9.41 -2.06
C ARG A 148 4.36 8.67 -1.29
N ALA A 149 4.03 7.55 -0.66
CA ALA A 149 4.97 6.70 0.07
C ALA A 149 6.22 6.28 -0.74
N VAL A 150 6.14 6.14 -2.06
CA VAL A 150 7.26 5.66 -2.90
C VAL A 150 7.92 6.76 -3.70
N THR A 151 7.39 7.99 -3.65
CA THR A 151 7.99 9.15 -4.30
C THR A 151 9.26 9.56 -3.54
N GLY A 152 10.41 9.49 -4.21
CA GLY A 152 11.69 9.96 -3.67
C GLY A 152 11.90 11.46 -3.82
N SER A 153 13.04 11.93 -3.36
CA SER A 153 13.56 13.27 -3.58
C SER A 153 13.74 13.54 -5.07
N PRO A 154 13.28 14.70 -5.59
CA PRO A 154 13.51 15.09 -6.98
C PRO A 154 14.99 15.15 -7.38
N LYS A 155 15.91 15.32 -6.41
CA LYS A 155 17.35 15.38 -6.66
C LYS A 155 17.94 14.02 -7.04
N ASP A 156 17.41 12.96 -6.44
CA ASP A 156 17.92 11.59 -6.61
C ASP A 156 17.27 10.90 -7.81
N GLY A 157 16.11 11.41 -8.26
CA GLY A 157 15.50 11.06 -9.54
C GLY A 157 15.12 9.59 -9.64
N ASN A 158 14.55 9.02 -8.59
CA ASN A 158 14.00 7.66 -8.62
C ASN A 158 12.60 7.68 -9.26
N PRO A 159 12.44 7.13 -10.49
CA PRO A 159 11.14 7.11 -11.14
C PRO A 159 10.19 6.16 -10.41
N VAL A 160 8.91 6.54 -10.36
CA VAL A 160 7.85 5.69 -9.82
C VAL A 160 7.12 5.00 -10.97
N THR A 161 7.11 3.68 -10.96
CA THR A 161 6.42 2.86 -11.96
C THR A 161 5.02 2.46 -11.48
N GLN A 162 4.00 2.75 -12.29
CA GLN A 162 2.64 2.26 -12.07
C GLN A 162 2.52 0.84 -12.63
N LEU A 163 2.36 -0.14 -11.75
CA LEU A 163 2.10 -1.52 -12.14
C LEU A 163 0.63 -1.71 -12.53
N PRO A 164 0.34 -2.47 -13.60
CA PRO A 164 -1.03 -2.79 -13.97
C PRO A 164 -1.62 -3.80 -12.98
N ARG A 165 -2.93 -3.77 -12.75
CA ARG A 165 -3.60 -4.77 -11.88
C ARG A 165 -3.72 -6.14 -12.53
N THR A 166 -3.96 -6.15 -13.83
CA THR A 166 -4.03 -7.36 -14.65
C THR A 166 -2.91 -7.31 -15.69
N ASN A 167 -2.71 -8.38 -16.47
CA ASN A 167 -1.78 -8.34 -17.59
C ASN A 167 -2.11 -7.12 -18.49
N PRO A 168 -1.12 -6.27 -18.82
CA PRO A 168 -1.32 -5.16 -19.74
C PRO A 168 -1.53 -5.69 -21.16
N ASP A 169 -2.21 -4.89 -21.96
CA ASP A 169 -2.41 -5.16 -23.39
C ASP A 169 -1.38 -4.37 -24.22
N THR A 170 -1.39 -4.53 -25.54
CA THR A 170 -0.59 -3.66 -26.42
C THR A 170 -1.03 -2.20 -26.29
N PHE A 171 -0.07 -1.28 -26.53
CA PHE A 171 -0.33 0.16 -26.47
C PHE A 171 -1.44 0.56 -27.46
N ASN A 172 -1.32 0.08 -28.71
CA ASN A 172 -2.36 0.22 -29.72
C ASN A 172 -2.99 -1.14 -30.06
N ARG A 173 -4.27 -1.32 -29.67
CA ARG A 173 -5.02 -2.57 -29.89
C ARG A 173 -5.61 -2.68 -31.30
N MET A 174 -5.78 -1.56 -31.98
CA MET A 174 -6.41 -1.47 -33.30
C MET A 174 -5.60 -0.51 -34.18
N PRO A 175 -4.37 -0.90 -34.57
CA PRO A 175 -3.54 -0.05 -35.40
C PRO A 175 -4.14 0.10 -36.79
N GLU A 176 -4.25 1.34 -37.28
CA GLU A 176 -4.74 1.63 -38.64
C GLU A 176 -3.72 1.24 -39.73
N VAL A 177 -2.44 1.19 -39.36
CA VAL A 177 -1.34 0.80 -40.25
C VAL A 177 -0.44 -0.23 -39.56
N GLU A 178 0.26 -1.03 -40.36
CA GLU A 178 1.31 -1.92 -39.88
C GLU A 178 2.42 -1.10 -39.17
N GLU A 179 2.96 -1.61 -38.06
CA GLU A 179 4.00 -0.94 -37.26
C GLU A 179 3.65 0.48 -36.76
N MET A 180 2.36 0.77 -36.50
CA MET A 180 1.90 2.07 -35.99
C MET A 180 2.69 2.57 -34.77
N ASP A 181 3.04 1.69 -33.82
CA ASP A 181 3.84 2.07 -32.65
C ASP A 181 5.25 2.52 -33.05
N GLY A 182 5.84 1.89 -34.08
CA GLY A 182 7.11 2.29 -34.68
C GLY A 182 7.02 3.66 -35.35
N LEU A 183 5.93 3.90 -36.08
CA LEU A 183 5.64 5.19 -36.71
C LEU A 183 5.47 6.30 -35.66
N LEU A 184 4.62 6.10 -34.66
CA LEU A 184 4.39 7.05 -33.57
C LEU A 184 5.69 7.41 -32.85
N ARG A 185 6.53 6.40 -32.56
CA ARG A 185 7.86 6.64 -31.99
C ARG A 185 8.72 7.49 -32.93
N SER A 186 8.82 7.14 -34.20
CA SER A 186 9.66 7.88 -35.16
C SER A 186 9.24 9.35 -35.30
N MET A 187 7.93 9.63 -35.28
CA MET A 187 7.38 10.98 -35.38
C MET A 187 7.62 11.83 -34.13
N ASN A 188 7.76 11.20 -32.96
CA ASN A 188 7.86 11.87 -31.66
C ASN A 188 9.25 11.79 -31.02
N SER A 189 10.21 11.09 -31.62
CA SER A 189 11.56 10.91 -31.04
C SER A 189 12.52 12.07 -31.32
N VAL A 190 12.15 13.03 -32.17
CA VAL A 190 13.03 14.13 -32.61
C VAL A 190 12.35 15.48 -32.37
N GLY A 191 12.82 16.22 -31.36
CA GLY A 191 12.43 17.61 -31.17
C GLY A 191 12.94 18.49 -32.32
N GLN A 192 12.13 19.45 -32.76
CA GLN A 192 12.48 20.38 -33.85
C GLN A 192 12.81 21.76 -33.27
N PRO A 193 13.73 22.53 -33.88
CA PRO A 193 13.91 23.94 -33.54
C PRO A 193 12.57 24.69 -33.65
N GLY A 194 12.09 25.25 -32.53
CA GLY A 194 10.80 25.94 -32.46
C GLY A 194 9.64 25.10 -31.89
N SER A 195 9.87 23.84 -31.51
CA SER A 195 8.93 23.10 -30.66
C SER A 195 8.63 23.88 -29.37
N SER A 196 7.37 23.86 -28.94
CA SER A 196 7.02 24.36 -27.61
C SER A 196 7.41 23.33 -26.55
N LEU A 197 7.64 23.79 -25.32
CA LEU A 197 7.86 22.92 -24.17
C LEU A 197 6.76 21.86 -24.02
N PHE A 198 5.50 22.21 -24.30
CA PHE A 198 4.38 21.28 -24.26
C PHE A 198 4.47 20.21 -25.34
N ALA A 199 4.90 20.56 -26.56
CA ALA A 199 5.08 19.61 -27.64
C ALA A 199 6.19 18.61 -27.30
N ASP A 200 7.33 19.09 -26.81
CA ASP A 200 8.46 18.23 -26.44
C ASP A 200 8.11 17.29 -25.28
N ILE A 201 7.41 17.78 -24.25
CA ILE A 201 6.95 16.93 -23.12
C ILE A 201 5.91 15.91 -23.62
N TRP A 202 4.94 16.32 -24.44
CA TRP A 202 3.93 15.41 -24.98
C TRP A 202 4.57 14.27 -25.79
N SER A 203 5.49 14.61 -26.69
CA SER A 203 6.21 13.63 -27.50
C SER A 203 7.05 12.69 -26.63
N ALA A 204 7.75 13.22 -25.61
CA ALA A 204 8.53 12.41 -24.68
C ALA A 204 7.65 11.44 -23.87
N GLU A 205 6.54 11.90 -23.30
CA GLU A 205 5.61 11.07 -22.52
C GLU A 205 4.91 10.03 -23.39
N LEU A 206 4.58 10.35 -24.64
CA LEU A 206 4.00 9.38 -25.59
C LEU A 206 5.00 8.26 -25.91
N VAL A 207 6.24 8.60 -26.27
CA VAL A 207 7.29 7.61 -26.57
C VAL A 207 7.59 6.77 -25.34
N LYS A 208 7.67 7.39 -24.16
CA LYS A 208 7.82 6.70 -22.88
C LYS A 208 6.67 5.72 -22.63
N GLY A 209 5.42 6.15 -22.81
CA GLY A 209 4.23 5.32 -22.63
C GLY A 209 4.19 4.09 -23.55
N ILE A 210 4.59 4.25 -24.81
CA ILE A 210 4.72 3.12 -25.77
C ILE A 210 5.77 2.12 -25.26
N ASN A 211 6.97 2.61 -24.91
CA ASN A 211 8.07 1.75 -24.47
C ASN A 211 7.75 1.05 -23.14
N ASP A 212 7.21 1.77 -22.17
CA ASP A 212 6.83 1.23 -20.86
C ASP A 212 5.75 0.15 -21.00
N THR A 213 4.75 0.37 -21.87
CA THR A 213 3.68 -0.61 -22.12
C THR A 213 4.22 -1.87 -22.75
N ARG A 214 5.09 -1.76 -23.75
CA ARG A 214 5.75 -2.92 -24.39
C ARG A 214 6.60 -3.69 -23.39
N PHE A 215 7.44 -2.99 -22.65
CA PHE A 215 8.28 -3.60 -21.62
C PHE A 215 7.46 -4.33 -20.56
N MET A 216 6.40 -3.71 -20.03
CA MET A 216 5.52 -4.37 -19.08
C MET A 216 4.79 -5.56 -19.71
N LYS A 217 4.34 -5.47 -20.96
CA LYS A 217 3.70 -6.59 -21.65
C LYS A 217 4.64 -7.79 -21.75
N ASP A 218 5.87 -7.58 -22.22
CA ASP A 218 6.88 -8.63 -22.35
C ASP A 218 7.12 -9.32 -20.99
N ILE A 219 7.35 -8.53 -19.92
CA ILE A 219 7.51 -9.05 -18.56
C ILE A 219 6.28 -9.89 -18.12
N TYR A 220 5.06 -9.43 -18.36
CA TYR A 220 3.87 -10.10 -17.84
C TYR A 220 3.43 -11.32 -18.66
N ASP A 221 3.89 -11.42 -19.90
CA ASP A 221 3.71 -12.58 -20.78
C ASP A 221 4.79 -13.65 -20.50
N ASP A 222 6.04 -13.25 -20.25
CA ASP A 222 7.14 -14.17 -19.95
C ASP A 222 7.04 -14.76 -18.54
N TYR A 223 6.58 -13.96 -17.58
CA TYR A 223 6.50 -14.37 -16.18
C TYR A 223 5.09 -14.82 -15.80
N GLN A 224 4.93 -16.12 -15.55
CA GLN A 224 3.70 -16.70 -15.00
C GLN A 224 3.84 -17.05 -13.52
N VAL A 225 2.73 -16.91 -12.81
CA VAL A 225 2.55 -17.22 -11.39
C VAL A 225 1.16 -17.82 -11.19
N ASP A 226 1.08 -18.83 -10.32
CA ASP A 226 -0.15 -19.59 -10.05
C ASP A 226 -0.65 -19.37 -8.62
N GLY A 227 -1.82 -19.92 -8.30
CA GLY A 227 -2.33 -19.96 -6.94
C GLY A 227 -3.14 -18.74 -6.49
N PHE A 228 -3.36 -17.75 -7.35
CA PHE A 228 -4.21 -16.58 -7.05
C PHE A 228 -5.69 -16.85 -7.39
N LYS A 229 -6.61 -16.32 -6.57
CA LYS A 229 -8.06 -16.33 -6.88
C LYS A 229 -8.44 -15.13 -7.74
N GLU A 230 -9.67 -15.10 -8.22
CA GLU A 230 -10.25 -13.90 -8.80
C GLU A 230 -10.45 -12.81 -7.73
N GLY A 231 -10.31 -11.54 -8.15
CA GLY A 231 -10.66 -10.38 -7.34
C GLY A 231 -9.57 -9.31 -7.37
N ARG A 232 -9.99 -8.04 -7.29
CA ARG A 232 -9.13 -6.87 -7.53
C ARG A 232 -7.83 -6.85 -6.71
N LEU A 233 -7.86 -7.37 -5.49
CA LEU A 233 -6.67 -7.44 -4.63
C LEU A 233 -5.79 -8.64 -4.99
N ASN A 234 -6.38 -9.81 -5.27
CA ASN A 234 -5.65 -10.97 -5.76
C ASN A 234 -4.96 -10.67 -7.10
N ASP A 235 -5.64 -10.00 -8.03
CA ASP A 235 -5.06 -9.57 -9.31
C ASP A 235 -3.85 -8.66 -9.08
N ALA A 236 -3.97 -7.70 -8.16
CA ALA A 236 -2.87 -6.82 -7.81
C ALA A 236 -1.66 -7.59 -7.26
N PHE A 237 -1.87 -8.52 -6.33
CA PHE A 237 -0.77 -9.34 -5.81
C PHE A 237 -0.22 -10.34 -6.83
N LYS A 238 -1.04 -10.87 -7.73
CA LYS A 238 -0.59 -11.67 -8.88
C LYS A 238 0.35 -10.87 -9.77
N SER A 239 -0.03 -9.63 -10.09
CA SER A 239 0.78 -8.69 -10.84
C SER A 239 2.11 -8.40 -10.15
N ILE A 240 2.09 -8.14 -8.83
CA ILE A 240 3.29 -7.93 -8.03
C ILE A 240 4.20 -9.16 -8.04
N ALA A 241 3.65 -10.37 -7.89
CA ALA A 241 4.43 -11.60 -7.88
C ALA A 241 5.18 -11.80 -9.22
N LYS A 242 4.52 -11.50 -10.36
CA LYS A 242 5.19 -11.48 -11.68
C LYS A 242 6.33 -10.46 -11.73
N TRP A 243 6.06 -9.24 -11.26
CA TRP A 243 7.03 -8.15 -11.24
C TRP A 243 8.26 -8.43 -10.36
N ILE A 244 8.06 -9.04 -9.18
CA ILE A 244 9.16 -9.47 -8.30
C ILE A 244 9.95 -10.60 -8.97
N LYS A 245 9.27 -11.56 -9.60
CA LYS A 245 9.93 -12.69 -10.29
C LYS A 245 10.80 -12.21 -11.45
N SER A 246 10.43 -11.12 -12.12
CA SER A 246 11.21 -10.52 -13.21
C SER A 246 12.36 -9.63 -12.77
N ARG A 247 12.63 -9.48 -11.47
CA ARG A 247 13.69 -8.58 -10.96
C ARG A 247 15.06 -8.79 -11.60
N GLY A 248 15.36 -10.01 -12.05
CA GLY A 248 16.62 -10.35 -12.72
C GLY A 248 16.75 -9.66 -14.07
N ASP A 249 15.72 -9.73 -14.90
CA ASP A 249 15.69 -9.09 -16.22
C ASP A 249 15.59 -7.56 -16.12
N ARG A 250 14.95 -7.08 -15.04
CA ARG A 250 14.85 -5.65 -14.74
C ARG A 250 16.09 -5.08 -14.05
N ASP A 251 17.05 -5.93 -13.71
CA ASP A 251 18.31 -5.53 -13.08
C ASP A 251 18.14 -4.79 -11.73
N VAL A 252 17.14 -5.19 -10.94
CA VAL A 252 16.77 -4.52 -9.66
C VAL A 252 17.23 -5.32 -8.45
N GLU A 253 17.86 -4.62 -7.48
CA GLU A 253 18.32 -5.22 -6.21
C GLU A 253 17.42 -4.87 -5.03
N ARG A 254 16.89 -3.64 -5.00
CA ARG A 254 16.09 -3.11 -3.89
C ARG A 254 14.83 -2.47 -4.43
N GLU A 255 13.67 -2.94 -3.99
CA GLU A 255 12.40 -2.50 -4.54
C GLU A 255 11.41 -2.17 -3.42
N VAL A 256 10.69 -1.06 -3.59
CA VAL A 256 9.50 -0.76 -2.79
C VAL A 256 8.29 -0.84 -3.70
N ILE A 257 7.29 -1.60 -3.28
CA ILE A 257 6.02 -1.74 -3.97
C ILE A 257 4.91 -1.29 -3.03
N PHE A 258 4.28 -0.16 -3.36
CA PHE A 258 3.12 0.33 -2.63
C PHE A 258 1.84 -0.23 -3.20
N VAL A 259 0.98 -0.68 -2.29
CA VAL A 259 -0.28 -1.33 -2.62
C VAL A 259 -1.33 -0.72 -1.72
N GLU A 260 -2.36 -0.14 -2.33
CA GLU A 260 -3.49 0.44 -1.63
C GLU A 260 -4.71 -0.48 -1.75
N HIS A 261 -5.34 -0.74 -0.61
CA HIS A 261 -6.63 -1.43 -0.53
C HIS A 261 -7.64 -0.52 0.18
N GLY A 262 -8.67 -0.08 -0.54
CA GLY A 262 -9.63 0.90 -0.03
C GLY A 262 -10.97 0.32 0.42
N GLY A 263 -11.80 1.22 0.94
CA GLY A 263 -13.14 0.90 1.46
C GLY A 263 -13.16 0.68 2.97
N TYR A 264 -12.24 1.32 3.70
CA TYR A 264 -12.14 1.24 5.16
C TYR A 264 -12.76 2.45 5.90
N ASP A 265 -13.46 3.34 5.20
CA ASP A 265 -14.26 4.39 5.85
C ASP A 265 -15.54 3.74 6.38
N HIS A 266 -15.54 3.47 7.68
CA HIS A 266 -16.64 2.82 8.38
C HIS A 266 -17.44 3.81 9.25
N HIS A 267 -17.36 5.13 8.99
CA HIS A 267 -18.12 6.12 9.75
C HIS A 267 -19.64 5.97 9.59
N ALA A 268 -20.08 5.38 8.47
CA ALA A 268 -21.46 4.98 8.31
C ALA A 268 -21.73 3.70 9.11
N VAL A 269 -22.33 3.85 10.29
CA VAL A 269 -22.91 2.76 11.10
C VAL A 269 -24.16 2.22 10.41
N THR A 270 -24.03 1.72 9.19
CA THR A 270 -25.02 0.77 8.68
C THR A 270 -24.73 -0.57 9.33
N THR A 271 -25.76 -1.38 9.53
CA THR A 271 -25.69 -2.74 10.09
C THR A 271 -24.84 -3.74 9.28
N THR A 272 -24.12 -3.24 8.28
CA THR A 272 -23.21 -3.95 7.37
C THR A 272 -21.86 -3.25 7.33
N ASN A 273 -21.22 -3.09 8.50
CA ASN A 273 -19.79 -2.81 8.57
C ASN A 273 -19.05 -3.91 7.78
N ASN A 274 -18.50 -3.55 6.61
CA ASN A 274 -17.90 -4.48 5.66
C ASN A 274 -16.46 -4.86 6.02
N ILE A 275 -15.99 -4.52 7.23
CA ILE A 275 -14.63 -4.82 7.70
C ILE A 275 -14.28 -6.31 7.54
N ASN A 276 -15.20 -7.23 7.86
CA ASN A 276 -14.95 -8.67 7.71
C ASN A 276 -14.78 -9.06 6.24
N THR A 277 -15.57 -8.50 5.32
CA THR A 277 -15.39 -8.70 3.88
C THR A 277 -14.02 -8.19 3.44
N LYS A 278 -13.63 -6.99 3.87
CA LYS A 278 -12.34 -6.38 3.53
C LYS A 278 -11.16 -7.15 4.08
N LEU A 279 -11.25 -7.65 5.31
CA LEU A 279 -10.24 -8.48 5.93
C LEU A 279 -10.13 -9.86 5.27
N ALA A 280 -11.25 -10.45 4.86
CA ALA A 280 -11.24 -11.70 4.10
C ALA A 280 -10.58 -11.54 2.72
N GLU A 281 -10.83 -10.43 2.02
CA GLU A 281 -10.14 -10.09 0.76
C GLU A 281 -8.60 -10.02 0.96
N VAL A 282 -8.16 -9.39 2.05
CA VAL A 282 -6.74 -9.26 2.41
C VAL A 282 -6.12 -10.60 2.77
N ASN A 283 -6.82 -11.38 3.59
CA ASN A 283 -6.39 -12.72 3.98
C ASN A 283 -6.17 -13.61 2.75
N ASP A 284 -7.16 -13.64 1.85
CA ASP A 284 -7.11 -14.46 0.64
C ASP A 284 -5.94 -14.04 -0.27
N ALA A 285 -5.74 -12.74 -0.47
CA ALA A 285 -4.66 -12.25 -1.31
C ALA A 285 -3.27 -12.54 -0.71
N LEU A 286 -3.05 -12.26 0.57
CA LEU A 286 -1.74 -12.44 1.21
C LEU A 286 -1.34 -13.90 1.39
N ASN A 287 -2.30 -14.79 1.71
CA ASN A 287 -2.02 -16.22 1.96
C ASN A 287 -1.47 -16.95 0.72
N ARG A 288 -1.59 -16.33 -0.46
CA ARG A 288 -1.18 -16.88 -1.76
C ARG A 288 0.01 -16.14 -2.38
N SER A 289 0.39 -14.99 -1.80
CA SER A 289 1.41 -14.09 -2.36
C SER A 289 2.82 -14.34 -1.83
N TRP A 290 2.95 -15.02 -0.69
CA TRP A 290 4.24 -15.29 -0.08
C TRP A 290 4.73 -16.67 -0.49
N PRO A 291 5.97 -16.80 -1.01
CA PRO A 291 6.56 -18.12 -1.19
C PRO A 291 6.64 -18.80 0.18
N LYS A 292 6.08 -20.01 0.25
CA LYS A 292 6.35 -20.94 1.35
C LYS A 292 7.75 -21.52 1.19
#